data_AF-A0A970SB20-F1
#
_entry.id   AF-A0A970SB20-F1
#
_cell.length_a   1.000
_cell.length_b   1.000
_cell.length_c   1.000
_cell.angle_alpha   90.00
_cell.angle_beta   90.00
_cell.angle_gamma   90.00
#
_symmetry.space_group_name_H-M   'P 1'
#
loop_
_entity.id
_entity.type
_entity.pdbx_description
1 polymer ?
#
loop_
_entity_poly.entity_id
_entity_poly.type
_entity_poly.pdbx_seq_one_letter_code
_entity_poly.pdbx_strand_id
1 'polypeptide(L)'
;MFGIGMPEAILIGVVALIVVGPKKLPELARTLGKGLSEFRRTASDVADEFKETIQTDEIKKDAESIKPVAPDDGNEKSTEDTAPPVPPEARPADSSPPATKGDAPEA
;
A
#
# COMPACT_ATOMS: atom_id res chain seq x y z
N MET A 1 -11.53 -5.05 22.42
CA MET A 1 -10.54 -5.39 23.47
C MET A 1 -9.72 -6.65 23.15
N PHE A 2 -9.56 -7.05 21.88
CA PHE A 2 -8.56 -8.04 21.46
C PHE A 2 -8.14 -7.68 20.03
N GLY A 3 -7.33 -6.63 19.90
CA GLY A 3 -6.63 -6.37 18.65
C GLY A 3 -5.42 -7.27 18.63
N ILE A 4 -5.42 -8.30 17.77
CA ILE A 4 -4.17 -8.97 17.41
C ILE A 4 -3.39 -7.93 16.61
N GLY A 5 -2.51 -7.20 17.32
CA GLY A 5 -1.57 -6.30 16.70
C GLY A 5 -0.35 -7.06 16.21
N MET A 6 0.54 -6.31 15.56
CA MET A 6 1.88 -6.80 15.24
C MET A 6 2.63 -7.34 16.49
N PRO A 7 2.55 -6.72 17.68
CA PRO A 7 3.26 -7.22 18.86
C PRO A 7 2.81 -8.62 19.31
N GLU A 8 1.50 -8.88 19.36
CA GLU A 8 0.94 -10.17 19.75
C GLU A 8 1.32 -11.26 18.74
N ALA A 9 1.27 -10.95 17.44
CA ALA A 9 1.68 -11.88 16.39
C ALA A 9 3.17 -12.25 16.50
N ILE A 10 4.04 -11.29 16.82
CA ILE A 10 5.47 -11.53 17.06
C ILE A 10 5.67 -12.43 18.29
N LEU A 11 4.96 -12.17 19.39
CA LEU A 11 5.08 -12.99 20.60
C LEU A 11 4.69 -14.45 20.35
N ILE A 12 3.57 -14.68 19.66
CA ILE A 12 3.13 -16.02 19.24
C ILE A 12 4.18 -16.64 18.30
N GLY A 13 4.71 -15.86 17.37
CA GLY A 13 5.80 -16.27 16.49
C GLY A 13 7.02 -16.77 17.24
N VAL A 14 7.47 -16.06 18.27
CA VAL A 14 8.61 -16.47 19.12
C VAL A 14 8.32 -17.79 19.82
N VAL A 15 7.14 -17.96 20.42
CA VAL A 15 6.75 -19.22 21.07
C VAL A 15 6.73 -20.37 20.07
N ALA A 16 6.14 -20.16 18.89
CA ALA A 16 6.12 -21.15 17.83
C ALA A 16 7.53 -21.50 17.33
N LEU A 17 8.42 -20.52 17.22
CA LEU A 17 9.83 -20.73 16.85
C LEU A 17 10.60 -21.54 17.89
N ILE A 18 10.28 -21.42 19.18
CA ILE A 18 10.90 -22.24 20.23
C ILE A 18 10.41 -23.69 20.14
N VAL A 19 9.11 -23.89 19.95
CA VAL A 19 8.50 -25.23 19.90
C VAL A 19 8.89 -25.99 18.64
N VAL A 20 8.78 -25.34 17.48
CA VAL A 20 9.01 -25.96 16.16
C VAL A 20 10.46 -25.82 15.71
N GLY A 21 11.11 -24.70 16.05
CA GLY A 21 12.46 -24.35 15.63
C GLY A 21 12.50 -23.33 14.48
N PRO A 22 13.40 -22.33 14.51
CA PRO A 22 13.48 -21.28 13.48
C PRO A 22 13.90 -21.79 12.11
N LYS A 23 14.61 -22.93 12.05
CA LYS A 23 14.97 -23.57 10.78
C LYS A 23 13.83 -24.40 10.19
N LYS A 24 12.92 -24.91 11.03
CA LYS A 24 11.83 -25.82 10.63
C LYS A 24 10.60 -25.09 10.11
N LEU A 25 10.29 -23.92 10.65
CA LEU A 25 9.20 -23.06 10.16
C LEU A 25 9.28 -22.76 8.65
N PRO A 26 10.41 -22.27 8.09
CA PRO A 26 10.53 -22.02 6.65
C PRO A 26 10.54 -23.31 5.83
N GLU A 27 11.04 -24.41 6.38
CA GLU A 27 11.03 -25.73 5.73
C GLU A 27 9.60 -26.25 5.58
N LEU A 28 8.79 -26.19 6.64
CA LEU A 28 7.36 -26.53 6.63
C LEU A 28 6.57 -25.63 5.70
N ALA A 29 6.79 -24.31 5.75
CA ALA A 29 6.13 -23.36 4.88
C ALA A 29 6.44 -23.61 3.40
N ARG A 30 7.68 -23.98 3.05
CA ARG A 30 8.06 -24.35 1.68
C ARG A 30 7.36 -25.62 1.22
N THR A 31 7.29 -26.64 2.07
CA THR A 31 6.63 -27.92 1.75
C THR A 31 5.13 -27.75 1.58
N LEU A 32 4.47 -27.08 2.55
CA LEU A 32 3.05 -26.76 2.48
C LEU A 32 2.73 -25.81 1.31
N GLY A 33 3.60 -24.83 1.06
CA GLY A 33 3.43 -23.87 -0.03
C GLY A 33 3.50 -24.52 -1.40
N LYS A 34 4.41 -25.48 -1.60
CA LYS A 34 4.46 -26.29 -2.83
C LYS A 34 3.19 -27.11 -3.03
N GLY A 35 2.77 -27.85 -1.99
CA GLY A 35 1.55 -28.66 -2.05
C GLY A 35 0.30 -27.81 -2.30
N LEU A 36 0.17 -26.66 -1.64
CA LEU A 36 -0.94 -25.74 -1.87
C LEU A 36 -0.87 -25.09 -3.26
N SER A 37 0.32 -24.78 -3.77
CA SER A 37 0.49 -24.24 -5.13
C SER A 37 0.10 -25.25 -6.21
N GLU A 38 0.47 -26.52 -6.03
CA GLU A 38 0.09 -27.61 -6.92
C GLU A 38 -1.42 -27.85 -6.85
N PHE A 39 -1.98 -27.91 -5.64
CA PHE A 39 -3.42 -28.02 -5.42
C PHE A 39 -4.19 -26.86 -6.05
N ARG A 40 -3.71 -25.61 -5.88
CA ARG A 40 -4.29 -24.41 -6.50
C ARG A 40 -4.28 -24.54 -8.03
N ARG A 41 -3.19 -25.01 -8.62
CA ARG A 41 -3.06 -25.22 -10.08
C ARG A 41 -4.09 -26.23 -10.58
N THR A 42 -4.12 -27.42 -9.98
CA THR A 42 -5.08 -28.47 -10.34
C THR A 42 -6.53 -28.02 -10.12
N ALA A 43 -6.81 -27.33 -9.01
CA ALA A 43 -8.15 -26.78 -8.75
C ALA A 43 -8.55 -25.72 -9.77
N SER A 44 -7.61 -24.89 -10.25
CA SER A 44 -7.85 -23.93 -11.33
C SER A 44 -8.12 -24.63 -12.66
N ASP A 45 -7.32 -25.62 -13.04
CA ASP A 45 -7.51 -26.36 -14.28
C ASP A 45 -8.90 -27.05 -14.32
N VAL A 46 -9.31 -27.67 -13.21
CA VAL A 46 -10.65 -28.28 -13.06
C VAL A 46 -11.76 -27.24 -13.08
N ALA A 47 -11.56 -26.08 -12.43
CA ALA A 47 -12.53 -24.99 -12.46
C ALA A 47 -12.70 -24.43 -13.89
N ASP A 48 -11.64 -24.36 -14.67
CA ASP A 48 -11.66 -23.91 -16.06
C ASP A 48 -12.37 -24.91 -16.97
N GLU A 49 -12.11 -26.22 -16.84
CA GLU A 49 -12.83 -27.28 -17.55
C GLU A 49 -14.34 -27.28 -17.23
N PHE A 50 -14.68 -27.12 -15.94
CA PHE A 50 -16.09 -27.04 -15.52
C PHE A 50 -16.74 -25.76 -16.05
N LYS A 51 -16.03 -24.63 -16.05
CA LYS A 51 -16.53 -23.37 -16.59
C LYS A 51 -16.73 -23.44 -18.10
N GLU A 52 -15.87 -24.16 -18.84
CA GLU A 52 -16.03 -24.39 -20.27
C GLU A 52 -17.25 -25.27 -20.56
N THR A 53 -17.45 -26.32 -19.76
CA THR A 53 -18.59 -27.23 -19.90
C THR A 53 -19.93 -26.55 -19.55
N ILE A 54 -19.98 -25.73 -18.50
CA ILE A 54 -21.21 -25.04 -18.07
C ILE A 54 -21.46 -23.74 -18.88
N GLN A 55 -20.44 -23.14 -19.50
CA GLN A 55 -20.63 -22.02 -20.43
C GLN A 55 -21.36 -22.41 -21.72
N THR A 56 -21.41 -23.70 -22.07
CA THR A 56 -22.26 -24.18 -23.18
C THR A 56 -23.75 -24.12 -22.85
N ASP A 57 -24.13 -24.16 -21.57
CA ASP A 57 -25.55 -24.17 -21.20
C ASP A 57 -26.11 -22.82 -20.69
N GLU A 58 -25.59 -22.11 -19.66
CA GLU A 58 -26.35 -20.93 -19.14
C GLU A 58 -25.56 -19.73 -18.55
N ILE A 59 -24.23 -19.72 -18.46
CA ILE A 59 -23.49 -18.67 -17.70
C ILE A 59 -23.08 -17.45 -18.55
N LYS A 60 -24.05 -16.75 -19.15
CA LYS A 60 -23.85 -15.36 -19.62
C LYS A 60 -24.80 -14.36 -18.98
N LYS A 61 -25.85 -14.79 -18.27
CA LYS A 61 -26.87 -13.88 -17.73
C LYS A 61 -26.52 -13.19 -16.41
N ASP A 62 -25.60 -13.73 -15.61
CA ASP A 62 -25.37 -13.22 -14.25
C ASP A 62 -24.19 -12.24 -14.10
N ALA A 63 -23.28 -12.17 -15.07
CA ALA A 63 -22.10 -11.30 -15.01
C ALA A 63 -22.34 -9.87 -15.53
N GLU A 64 -23.40 -9.63 -16.31
CA GLU A 64 -23.70 -8.30 -16.89
C GLU A 64 -24.58 -7.43 -15.96
N SER A 65 -25.21 -8.02 -14.92
CA SER A 65 -26.09 -7.28 -14.00
C SER A 65 -25.37 -6.58 -12.84
N ILE A 66 -24.05 -6.77 -12.67
CA ILE A 66 -23.26 -6.03 -11.69
C ILE A 66 -22.43 -4.98 -12.43
N LYS A 67 -23.10 -3.91 -12.88
CA LYS A 67 -22.44 -2.65 -13.21
C LYS A 67 -21.68 -2.20 -11.96
N PRO A 68 -20.35 -2.02 -11.98
CA PRO A 68 -19.70 -1.28 -10.91
C PRO A 68 -20.28 0.14 -10.94
N VAL A 69 -21.10 0.45 -9.94
CA VAL A 69 -21.51 1.82 -9.64
C VAL A 69 -20.23 2.53 -9.22
N ALA A 70 -19.59 3.21 -10.16
CA ALA A 70 -18.56 4.18 -9.85
C ALA A 70 -19.16 5.18 -8.84
N PRO A 71 -18.47 5.51 -7.73
CA PRO A 71 -18.83 6.67 -6.94
C PRO A 71 -18.58 7.91 -7.80
N ASP A 72 -19.68 8.48 -8.28
CA ASP A 72 -19.77 9.90 -8.61
C ASP A 72 -19.69 10.65 -7.28
N ASP A 73 -18.48 11.10 -6.93
CA ASP A 73 -18.30 12.09 -5.86
C ASP A 73 -17.48 13.24 -6.46
N GLY A 74 -18.22 14.11 -7.15
CA GLY A 74 -17.78 15.47 -7.40
C GLY A 74 -17.57 16.17 -6.06
N ASN A 75 -16.32 16.51 -5.75
CA ASN A 75 -16.03 17.52 -4.74
C ASN A 75 -15.14 18.61 -5.34
N GLU A 76 -15.79 19.46 -6.14
CA GLU A 76 -15.42 20.86 -6.23
C GLU A 76 -16.00 21.58 -5.00
N LYS A 77 -15.20 21.87 -3.97
CA LYS A 77 -15.38 23.12 -3.20
C LYS A 77 -14.23 23.48 -2.26
N SER A 78 -13.84 24.75 -2.39
CA SER A 78 -13.44 25.68 -1.33
C SER A 78 -12.11 25.46 -0.60
N THR A 79 -11.18 26.34 -0.95
CA THR A 79 -10.58 27.30 -0.02
C THR A 79 -11.33 27.44 1.31
N GLU A 80 -10.68 27.21 2.45
CA GLU A 80 -10.22 28.27 3.36
C GLU A 80 -9.52 27.67 4.60
N ASP A 81 -8.48 28.38 5.02
CA ASP A 81 -7.98 28.49 6.40
C ASP A 81 -7.28 27.30 7.07
N THR A 82 -5.94 27.35 7.08
CA THR A 82 -5.17 27.32 8.34
C THR A 82 -3.82 27.99 8.08
N ALA A 83 -3.73 29.28 8.40
CA ALA A 83 -2.47 29.89 8.82
C ALA A 83 -2.46 29.92 10.35
N PRO A 84 -1.35 29.56 10.99
CA PRO A 84 -0.57 30.63 11.62
C PRO A 84 0.88 30.69 11.10
N PRO A 85 1.47 31.90 10.97
CA PRO A 85 2.84 32.07 10.52
C PRO A 85 3.81 31.84 11.69
N VAL A 86 4.66 30.82 11.59
CA VAL A 86 5.84 30.67 12.46
C VAL A 86 7.11 30.59 11.60
N PRO A 87 7.94 31.64 11.59
CA PRO A 87 9.26 31.62 10.96
C PRO A 87 10.28 30.90 11.85
N PRO A 88 11.10 29.99 11.29
CA PRO A 88 12.41 29.71 11.86
C PRO A 88 13.50 29.95 10.80
N GLU A 89 14.21 31.05 11.02
CA GLU A 89 15.62 31.27 10.76
C GLU A 89 16.44 30.00 10.45
N ALA A 90 16.96 29.91 9.22
CA ALA A 90 18.08 29.02 8.88
C ALA A 90 18.95 29.60 7.76
N ARG A 91 19.76 30.57 8.18
CA ARG A 91 21.16 30.80 7.79
C ARG A 91 21.49 31.42 6.42
N PRO A 92 22.48 32.35 6.42
CA PRO A 92 22.84 33.17 5.27
C PRO A 92 23.73 32.38 4.31
N ALA A 93 23.39 32.39 3.03
CA ALA A 93 24.38 32.15 1.99
C ALA A 93 25.22 33.42 1.85
N ASP A 94 26.38 33.35 2.46
CA ASP A 94 27.54 34.19 2.32
C ASP A 94 27.80 34.57 0.85
N SER A 95 27.72 35.87 0.56
CA SER A 95 28.47 36.53 -0.50
C SER A 95 28.72 37.97 -0.05
N SER A 96 29.69 38.10 0.85
CA SER A 96 30.18 39.40 1.31
C SER A 96 30.96 40.18 0.21
N PRO A 97 31.11 41.51 0.39
CA PRO A 97 31.06 42.60 -0.62
C PRO A 97 32.49 43.09 -1.00
N PRO A 98 32.85 44.34 -1.45
CA PRO A 98 32.12 45.62 -1.58
C PRO A 98 32.45 46.53 -2.78
N ALA A 99 31.64 47.57 -3.05
CA ALA A 99 32.11 48.88 -3.53
C ALA A 99 31.01 49.96 -3.45
N THR A 100 31.16 50.84 -2.44
CA THR A 100 30.99 52.31 -2.44
C THR A 100 29.83 52.93 -3.24
N LYS A 101 28.80 53.43 -2.55
CA LYS A 101 28.69 54.79 -1.98
C LYS A 101 28.56 55.86 -3.08
N GLY A 102 27.35 56.40 -3.20
CA GLY A 102 27.10 57.62 -3.96
C GLY A 102 27.89 58.78 -3.37
N ASP A 103 28.48 59.54 -4.27
CA ASP A 103 28.91 60.91 -4.04
C ASP A 103 28.39 61.71 -5.24
N ALA A 104 27.70 62.79 -4.94
CA ALA A 104 27.31 63.80 -5.90
C ALA A 104 28.57 64.40 -6.56
N PRO A 105 28.42 65.07 -7.70
CA PRO A 105 28.61 66.52 -7.57
C PRO A 105 27.61 67.36 -8.36
N GLU A 106 27.26 68.45 -7.69
CA GLU A 106 26.84 69.74 -8.20
C GLU A 106 27.71 70.22 -9.38
N ALA A 107 27.07 70.53 -10.51
CA ALA A 107 27.50 71.50 -11.53
C ALA A 107 26.32 71.83 -12.46
#